data_AF-A0A8J8D599-F1
#
_entry.id   AF-A0A8J8D599-F1
#
_cell.length_a   1.000
_cell.length_b   1.000
_cell.length_c   1.000
_cell.angle_alpha   90.00
_cell.angle_beta   90.00
_cell.angle_gamma   90.00
#
_symmetry.space_group_name_H-M   'P 1'
#
loop_
_entity.id
_entity.type
_entity.pdbx_description
1 polymer ?
#
loop_
_entity_poly.entity_id
_entity_poly.type
_entity_poly.pdbx_seq_one_letter_code
_entity_poly.pdbx_strand_id
1 'polypeptide(L)' 'MDDVEIVGRVSANGRIVIPKDIRDLLNIEDGDFVRITIKEVIKVPKSAKTSSKRKKKK' A
#
# COMPACT_ATOMS: atom_id res chain seq x y z
N MET A 1 -12.25 -0.11 21.09
CA MET A 1 -11.14 0.47 20.33
C MET A 1 -11.22 -0.19 18.98
N ASP A 2 -11.73 0.56 18.00
CA ASP A 2 -12.00 0.04 16.67
C ASP A 2 -10.68 -0.14 15.93
N ASP A 3 -10.37 -1.38 15.57
CA ASP A 3 -9.21 -1.71 14.75
C ASP A 3 -9.44 -1.16 13.33
N VAL A 4 -8.71 -0.12 12.94
CA VAL A 4 -8.77 0.43 11.57
C VAL A 4 -7.96 -0.48 10.64
N GLU A 5 -8.64 -1.13 9.70
CA GLU A 5 -7.99 -2.01 8.72
C GLU A 5 -7.69 -1.26 7.42
N ILE A 6 -6.40 -1.24 7.05
CA ILE A 6 -5.91 -0.57 5.84
C ILE A 6 -5.29 -1.56 4.87
N VAL A 7 -5.81 -1.54 3.64
CA VAL A 7 -5.23 -2.28 2.52
C VAL A 7 -4.47 -1.31 1.63
N GLY A 8 -3.14 -1.34 1.75
CA GLY A 8 -2.24 -0.46 1.01
C GLY A 8 -1.17 -1.24 0.27
N ARG A 9 -0.76 -0.73 -0.90
CA ARG A 9 0.41 -1.26 -1.59
C ARG A 9 1.68 -0.74 -0.93
N VAL A 10 2.62 -1.64 -0.64
CA VAL A 10 3.95 -1.27 -0.17
C VAL A 10 4.71 -0.54 -1.29
N SER A 11 5.18 0.67 -0.99
CA SER A 11 5.93 1.51 -1.92
C SER A 11 7.38 1.04 -2.07
N ALA A 12 8.12 1.63 -3.02
CA ALA A 12 9.56 1.47 -3.10
C ALA A 12 10.18 1.84 -1.75
N ASN A 13 11.06 0.97 -1.22
CA ASN A 13 11.68 1.05 0.12
C ASN A 13 10.83 0.55 1.29
N GLY A 14 9.78 -0.24 1.06
CA GLY A 14 9.06 -0.88 2.16
C GLY A 14 8.14 0.06 2.95
N ARG A 15 7.89 1.27 2.44
CA ARG A 15 7.05 2.27 3.10
C ARG A 15 5.57 1.98 2.84
N ILE A 16 4.76 2.10 3.89
CA ILE A 16 3.30 2.08 3.83
C ILE A 16 2.83 3.51 4.07
N VAL A 17 1.93 3.99 3.22
CA VAL A 17 1.33 5.32 3.36
C VAL A 17 0.01 5.17 4.10
N ILE A 18 -0.15 5.88 5.20
CA ILE A 18 -1.43 6.04 5.87
C ILE A 18 -2.21 7.14 5.13
N PRO A 19 -3.38 6.84 4.54
CA PRO A 19 -4.22 7.84 3.89
C PRO A 19 -4.62 8.97 4.83
N LYS A 20 -4.83 10.17 4.27
CA LYS A 20 -5.21 11.37 5.03
C LYS A 20 -6.48 11.16 5.85
N ASP A 21 -7.50 10.53 5.26
CA ASP A 21 -8.79 10.31 5.93
C ASP A 21 -8.64 9.57 7.27
N ILE A 22 -7.71 8.60 7.33
CA ILE A 22 -7.44 7.82 8.54
C ILE A 22 -6.55 8.60 9.50
N ARG A 23 -5.58 9.36 8.97
CA ARG A 23 -4.74 10.25 9.77
C ARG A 23 -5.60 11.28 10.52
N ASP A 24 -6.59 11.86 9.84
CA ASP A 24 -7.50 12.85 10.40
C ASP A 24 -8.49 12.20 11.40
N LEU A 25 -9.02 11.01 11.06
CA LEU A 25 -9.94 10.26 11.94
C LEU A 25 -9.28 9.86 13.26
N LEU A 26 -8.02 9.42 13.23
CA LEU A 26 -7.27 8.99 14.40
C LEU A 26 -6.43 10.12 15.03
N ASN A 27 -6.48 11.34 14.47
CA ASN A 27 -5.70 12.50 14.92
C ASN A 27 -4.19 12.20 15.04
N ILE A 28 -3.64 11.48 14.04
CA ILE A 28 -2.22 11.11 14.02
C ILE A 28 -1.41 12.30 13.51
N GLU A 29 -0.45 12.78 14.31
CA GLU A 29 0.44 13.88 13.94
C GLU A 29 1.86 13.40 13.60
N ASP A 30 2.62 14.27 12.92
CA ASP A 30 4.02 14.00 12.60
C ASP A 30 4.85 13.97 13.91
N GLY A 31 5.27 12.77 14.31
CA GLY A 31 6.00 12.53 15.56
C GLY A 31 5.39 11.43 16.43
N ASP A 32 4.15 11.03 16.14
CA ASP A 32 3.46 9.99 16.90
C ASP A 32 3.98 8.59 16.60
N PHE A 33 4.06 7.77 17.65
CA PHE A 33 4.38 6.35 17.53
C PHE A 33 3.11 5.56 17.24
N VAL A 34 3.07 4.93 16.07
CA VAL A 34 1.97 4.05 15.66
C VAL A 34 2.42 2.60 15.73
N ARG A 35 1.65 1.75 16.42
CA ARG A 35 1.88 0.31 16.46
C ARG A 35 1.20 -0.36 15.28
N ILE A 36 1.97 -1.03 14.42
CA ILE A 36 1.47 -1.68 13.21
C ILE A 36 1.51 -3.19 13.41
N THR A 37 0.41 -3.88 13.09
CA THR A 37 0.32 -5.35 13.10
C THR A 37 0.01 -5.83 11.68
N ILE A 38 0.87 -6.69 11.13
CA ILE A 38 0.66 -7.30 9.80
C ILE A 38 -0.17 -8.58 9.99
N LYS A 39 -1.43 -8.57 9.55
CA LYS A 39 -2.30 -9.76 9.59
C LYS A 39 -2.07 -10.70 8.40
N GLU A 40 -1.93 -10.14 7.19
CA GLU A 40 -1.80 -10.93 5.96
C GLU A 40 -0.88 -10.24 4.94
N VAL A 41 -0.13 -11.04 4.16
CA VAL A 41 0.76 -10.54 3.09
C VAL A 41 0.37 -11.14 1.75
N ILE A 42 -0.31 -10.34 0.91
CA ILE A 42 -0.72 -10.75 -0.44
C ILE A 42 0.43 -10.46 -1.41
N LYS A 43 1.14 -11.50 -1.84
CA LYS A 43 2.20 -11.40 -2.85
C LYS A 43 1.57 -11.34 -4.25
N VAL A 44 1.50 -10.15 -4.84
CA VAL A 44 1.18 -10.01 -6.26
C VAL A 44 2.39 -10.48 -7.10
N PRO A 45 2.27 -11.57 -7.89
CA PRO A 45 3.38 -12.06 -8.70
C PRO A 45 3.76 -11.00 -9.74
N LYS A 46 5.05 -10.67 -9.82
CA LYS A 46 5.62 -9.68 -10.76
C LYS A 46 5.53 -10.09 -12.25
N SER A 47 4.77 -11.12 -12.63
CA SER A 47 4.82 -11.71 -13.99
C SER A 47 3.87 -11.07 -15.02
N ALA A 48 3.07 -10.07 -14.66
CA ALA A 48 1.98 -9.58 -15.53
C ALA A 48 2.18 -8.18 -16.16
N LYS A 49 3.39 -7.58 -16.12
CA LYS A 49 3.61 -6.23 -16.69
C LYS A 49 4.78 -6.12 -17.68
N THR A 50 4.97 -7.07 -18.62
CA THR A 50 5.71 -6.77 -19.87
C THR A 50 5.44 -7.78 -21.00
N SER A 51 4.19 -7.92 -21.45
CA SER A 51 3.90 -8.69 -22.68
C SER A 51 2.60 -8.26 -23.40
N SER A 52 2.41 -6.96 -23.57
CA SER A 52 1.66 -6.42 -24.73
C SER A 52 2.69 -6.05 -25.81
N LYS A 53 3.36 -7.02 -26.45
CA LYS A 53 2.97 -7.73 -27.68
C LYS A 53 2.65 -6.81 -28.88
N ARG A 54 3.65 -6.75 -29.78
CA ARG A 54 3.59 -6.78 -31.26
C ARG A 54 3.13 -5.55 -32.07
N LYS A 55 4.08 -5.06 -32.87
CA LYS A 55 4.03 -4.89 -34.35
C LYS A 55 2.67 -4.52 -34.99
N LYS A 56 2.60 -3.30 -35.53
CA LYS A 56 1.97 -2.93 -36.81
C LYS A 56 2.94 -1.95 -37.49
N LYS A 57 3.76 -2.32 -38.49
CA LYS A 57 3.50 -2.78 -39.87
C LYS A 57 3.01 -1.64 -40.77
N LYS A 58 3.92 -0.89 -41.39
CA LYS A 58 4.02 -0.69 -42.84
C LYS A 58 5.35 -0.05 -43.19
#